data_AF-A0A958DE18-F1
#
_entry.id   AF-A0A958DE18-F1
#
_cell.length_a   1.000
_cell.length_b   1.000
_cell.length_c   1.000
_cell.angle_alpha   90.00
_cell.angle_beta   90.00
_cell.angle_gamma   90.00
#
_symmetry.space_group_name_H-M   'P 1'
#
loop_
_entity.id
_entity.type
_entity.pdbx_description
1 polymer ?
#
loop_
_entity_poly.entity_id
_entity_poly.type
_entity_poly.pdbx_seq_one_letter_code
_entity_poly.pdbx_strand_id
1 'polypeptide(L)'
;PTYAGFCQWIVEDSRMKIVEYAYEREDPRVMWLFYKFLWGTADIVHQTPDAAGIGTSYRFGLGDAIFLSDLHSDEATKINFYTPKYHLSRHYNKDNSSFTVFKYGTLALDAGVSKGDSNLPKTDKTSNPIFHNLLAFYRPGGSPYYNYDMDTKDRADSYVDADNHPGGKNHVGDVLAQRFQPGRFDFIDYDYTRSYKGEDYPRRLRRKLLYLRDPAAPGYRDHEYLLIFDDALVSDSTLVKRWLLQTPVMPRLLDGHWEDQGKGFWTADKGSLLEVTNTLFNAHGRMFVKILAPASYRLRLRGGSEGNQHYWFTDANGEILGERGPYNDLGAFWAGTHRLEIEDASGDTLSQYLVVMQIGDANTMAKMAPLEPVEAGDFTG
;
A
#
# COMPACT_ATOMS: atom_id res chain seq x y z
N PRO A 1 24.16 -10.43 -37.85
CA PRO A 1 22.79 -10.66 -38.40
C PRO A 1 22.05 -9.33 -38.58
N THR A 2 21.38 -9.12 -39.71
CA THR A 2 20.51 -7.94 -39.91
C THR A 2 19.09 -8.25 -39.40
N TYR A 3 18.34 -7.22 -39.02
CA TYR A 3 16.96 -7.38 -38.55
C TYR A 3 16.09 -8.08 -39.61
N ALA A 4 16.21 -7.66 -40.87
CA ALA A 4 15.50 -8.27 -41.99
C ALA A 4 15.82 -9.77 -42.15
N GLY A 5 17.10 -10.16 -42.06
CA GLY A 5 17.50 -11.58 -42.13
C GLY A 5 17.02 -12.41 -40.95
N PHE A 6 16.91 -11.82 -39.75
CA PHE A 6 16.34 -12.49 -38.59
C PHE A 6 14.82 -12.65 -38.67
N CYS A 7 14.10 -11.62 -39.14
CA CYS A 7 12.66 -11.71 -39.39
C CYS A 7 12.34 -12.79 -40.41
N GLN A 8 13.10 -12.85 -41.50
CA GLN A 8 12.98 -13.90 -42.51
C GLN A 8 13.21 -15.29 -41.89
N TRP A 9 14.29 -15.46 -41.10
CA TRP A 9 14.56 -16.73 -40.41
C TRP A 9 13.44 -17.13 -39.44
N ILE A 10 12.84 -16.20 -38.66
CA ILE A 10 11.72 -16.54 -37.77
C ILE A 10 10.52 -17.07 -38.57
N VAL A 11 10.14 -16.37 -39.63
CA VAL A 11 8.94 -16.67 -40.42
C VAL A 11 9.13 -17.95 -41.24
N GLU A 12 10.31 -18.13 -41.83
CA GLU A 12 10.54 -19.19 -42.83
C GLU A 12 11.17 -20.46 -42.24
N ASP A 13 12.04 -20.34 -41.23
CA ASP A 13 12.96 -21.42 -40.85
C ASP A 13 12.94 -21.79 -39.36
N SER A 14 12.47 -20.89 -38.48
CA SER A 14 12.45 -21.16 -37.05
C SER A 14 11.34 -22.14 -36.67
N ARG A 15 11.49 -22.81 -35.53
CA ARG A 15 10.41 -23.62 -34.92
C ARG A 15 9.27 -22.77 -34.34
N MET A 16 9.41 -21.44 -34.37
CA MET A 16 8.44 -20.45 -33.90
C MET A 16 7.72 -19.79 -35.09
N LYS A 17 7.41 -20.54 -36.17
CA LYS A 17 6.66 -20.01 -37.31
C LYS A 17 5.35 -19.39 -36.84
N ILE A 18 5.32 -18.07 -36.75
CA ILE A 18 4.13 -17.29 -36.49
C ILE A 18 3.66 -16.77 -37.85
N VAL A 19 2.37 -16.90 -38.13
CA VAL A 19 1.77 -16.48 -39.40
C VAL A 19 2.00 -14.98 -39.61
N GLU A 20 2.55 -14.64 -40.78
CA GLU A 20 3.02 -13.31 -41.22
C GLU A 20 2.04 -12.16 -40.97
N TYR A 21 0.72 -12.44 -40.97
CA TYR A 21 -0.32 -11.45 -40.67
C TYR A 21 -0.21 -10.82 -39.26
N ALA A 22 0.46 -11.50 -38.31
CA ALA A 22 0.73 -10.94 -36.98
C ALA A 22 1.86 -9.88 -36.98
N TYR A 23 2.69 -9.82 -38.03
CA TYR A 23 3.84 -8.92 -38.13
C TYR A 23 3.50 -7.55 -38.73
N GLU A 24 2.52 -7.47 -39.64
CA GLU A 24 2.25 -6.27 -40.44
C GLU A 24 1.74 -5.07 -39.62
N ARG A 25 1.34 -5.29 -38.37
CA ARG A 25 0.90 -4.23 -37.45
C ARG A 25 1.90 -4.08 -36.30
N GLU A 26 3.08 -3.56 -36.61
CA GLU A 26 4.08 -3.03 -35.67
C GLU A 26 4.18 -3.78 -34.33
N ASP A 27 4.45 -5.08 -34.38
CA ASP A 27 4.52 -5.85 -33.15
C ASP A 27 5.86 -5.62 -32.44
N PRO A 28 5.92 -4.91 -31.30
CA PRO A 28 7.17 -4.68 -30.54
C PRO A 28 7.85 -5.98 -30.11
N ARG A 29 7.16 -7.13 -30.20
CA ARG A 29 7.69 -8.45 -29.89
C ARG A 29 8.78 -8.90 -30.86
N VAL A 30 8.78 -8.49 -32.14
CA VAL A 30 9.78 -8.96 -33.12
C VAL A 30 11.14 -8.30 -32.90
N MET A 31 11.14 -6.99 -32.71
CA MET A 31 12.34 -6.25 -32.28
C MET A 31 12.86 -6.80 -30.96
N TRP A 32 11.96 -7.11 -30.00
CA TRP A 32 12.34 -7.71 -28.74
C TRP A 32 12.97 -9.11 -28.90
N LEU A 33 12.39 -9.96 -29.75
CA LEU A 33 12.95 -11.28 -30.09
C LEU A 33 14.30 -11.15 -30.81
N PHE A 34 14.47 -10.14 -31.67
CA PHE A 34 15.74 -9.87 -32.33
C PHE A 34 16.80 -9.42 -31.34
N TYR A 35 16.47 -8.52 -30.42
CA TYR A 35 17.38 -8.13 -29.35
C TYR A 35 17.72 -9.29 -28.41
N LYS A 36 16.75 -10.15 -28.09
CA LYS A 36 17.00 -11.38 -27.34
C LYS A 36 17.84 -12.39 -28.13
N PHE A 37 17.75 -12.41 -29.45
CA PHE A 37 18.64 -13.25 -30.26
C PHE A 37 20.07 -12.71 -30.30
N LEU A 38 20.23 -11.38 -30.41
CA LEU A 38 21.55 -10.73 -30.46
C LEU A 38 22.26 -10.70 -29.11
N TRP A 39 21.52 -10.46 -28.03
CA TRP A 39 22.06 -10.19 -26.69
C TRP A 39 21.48 -11.08 -25.60
N GLY A 40 20.58 -12.00 -25.95
CA GLY A 40 20.12 -12.99 -25.00
C GLY A 40 21.26 -13.91 -24.64
N THR A 41 21.43 -14.10 -23.35
CA THR A 41 22.49 -14.90 -22.79
C THR A 41 21.95 -16.30 -22.50
N ALA A 42 21.88 -17.13 -23.55
CA ALA A 42 21.42 -18.52 -23.42
C ALA A 42 22.20 -19.31 -22.36
N ASP A 43 23.45 -18.91 -22.10
CA ASP A 43 24.34 -19.50 -21.10
C ASP A 43 24.10 -19.00 -19.67
N ILE A 44 23.21 -18.01 -19.44
CA ILE A 44 22.81 -17.64 -18.08
C ILE A 44 21.90 -18.73 -17.53
N VAL A 45 22.42 -19.43 -16.53
CA VAL A 45 21.65 -20.43 -15.76
C VAL A 45 20.64 -19.70 -14.89
N HIS A 46 19.36 -20.03 -15.07
CA HIS A 46 18.29 -19.54 -14.20
C HIS A 46 18.54 -20.00 -12.76
N GLN A 47 18.57 -19.05 -11.82
CA GLN A 47 18.72 -19.32 -10.39
C GLN A 47 17.36 -19.21 -9.70
N THR A 48 17.07 -20.12 -8.78
CA THR A 48 15.99 -19.92 -7.82
C THR A 48 16.34 -18.74 -6.89
N PRO A 49 15.34 -18.11 -6.22
CA PRO A 49 15.61 -17.08 -5.22
C PRO A 49 16.68 -17.50 -4.19
N ASP A 50 16.60 -18.74 -3.68
CA ASP A 50 17.58 -19.28 -2.73
C ASP A 50 18.99 -19.38 -3.31
N ALA A 51 19.11 -19.87 -4.54
CA ALA A 51 20.40 -20.00 -5.22
C ALA A 51 21.04 -18.62 -5.51
N ALA A 52 20.21 -17.58 -5.68
CA ALA A 52 20.64 -16.19 -5.81
C ALA A 52 20.89 -15.50 -4.45
N GLY A 53 20.66 -16.17 -3.32
CA GLY A 53 20.81 -15.60 -1.97
C GLY A 53 19.77 -14.51 -1.65
N ILE A 54 18.62 -14.53 -2.33
CA ILE A 54 17.53 -13.57 -2.08
C ILE A 54 16.82 -14.00 -0.81
N GLY A 55 16.77 -13.11 0.19
CA GLY A 55 16.01 -13.34 1.40
C GLY A 55 14.52 -13.02 1.21
N THR A 56 13.70 -13.42 2.17
CA THR A 56 12.26 -13.06 2.22
C THR A 56 12.01 -11.56 2.40
N SER A 57 13.05 -10.77 2.67
CA SER A 57 12.91 -9.36 3.03
C SER A 57 14.01 -8.56 2.38
N TYR A 58 13.65 -7.49 1.67
CA TYR A 58 14.59 -6.67 0.94
C TYR A 58 14.08 -5.23 0.80
N ARG A 59 15.00 -4.28 0.69
CA ARG A 59 14.69 -2.87 0.43
C ARG A 59 15.42 -2.40 -0.81
N PHE A 60 14.67 -1.92 -1.80
CA PHE A 60 15.21 -1.36 -3.03
C PHE A 60 15.72 0.07 -2.82
N GLY A 61 16.66 0.50 -3.67
CA GLY A 61 17.27 1.83 -3.59
C GLY A 61 16.27 3.00 -3.73
N LEU A 62 15.11 2.78 -4.33
CA LEU A 62 14.04 3.78 -4.47
C LEU A 62 13.09 3.86 -3.26
N GLY A 63 13.28 3.02 -2.24
CA GLY A 63 12.55 3.10 -0.98
C GLY A 63 11.52 2.00 -0.75
N ASP A 64 11.19 1.20 -1.75
CA ASP A 64 10.31 0.04 -1.57
C ASP A 64 10.97 -1.02 -0.70
N ALA A 65 10.42 -1.27 0.48
CA ALA A 65 10.70 -2.45 1.27
C ALA A 65 9.64 -3.51 1.00
N ILE A 66 10.06 -4.74 0.75
CA ILE A 66 9.17 -5.88 0.56
C ILE A 66 9.48 -6.91 1.64
N PHE A 67 8.42 -7.38 2.29
CA PHE A 67 8.46 -8.48 3.24
C PHE A 67 7.61 -9.62 2.72
N LEU A 68 8.19 -10.80 2.67
CA LEU A 68 7.54 -12.04 2.29
C LEU A 68 7.55 -13.00 3.48
N SER A 69 6.50 -13.79 3.60
CA SER A 69 6.47 -14.87 4.58
C SER A 69 7.22 -16.11 4.07
N ASP A 70 7.21 -16.34 2.75
CA ASP A 70 7.89 -17.41 2.04
C ASP A 70 8.22 -16.94 0.60
N LEU A 71 9.27 -17.49 -0.03
CA LEU A 71 9.69 -17.12 -1.40
C LEU A 71 9.05 -17.96 -2.50
N HIS A 72 8.53 -19.13 -2.15
CA HIS A 72 8.10 -20.19 -3.08
C HIS A 72 6.64 -20.58 -2.91
N SER A 73 5.96 -20.07 -1.89
CA SER A 73 4.56 -20.35 -1.61
C SER A 73 3.63 -19.28 -2.18
N ASP A 74 2.61 -19.70 -2.93
CA ASP A 74 1.50 -18.82 -3.34
C ASP A 74 0.62 -18.37 -2.14
N GLU A 75 0.82 -19.03 -1.00
CA GLU A 75 0.16 -18.71 0.27
C GLU A 75 0.95 -17.71 1.12
N ALA A 76 2.10 -17.24 0.61
CA ALA A 76 2.94 -16.30 1.34
C ALA A 76 2.22 -14.97 1.56
N THR A 77 2.40 -14.40 2.74
CA THR A 77 2.07 -13.00 2.95
C THR A 77 3.09 -12.15 2.20
N LYS A 78 2.62 -11.14 1.49
CA LYS A 78 3.44 -10.08 0.90
C LYS A 78 3.02 -8.75 1.46
N ILE A 79 4.00 -8.02 1.99
CA ILE A 79 3.83 -6.65 2.46
C ILE A 79 4.79 -5.77 1.68
N ASN A 80 4.28 -4.72 1.07
CA ASN A 80 5.12 -3.64 0.56
C ASN A 80 5.04 -2.48 1.54
N PHE A 81 6.16 -1.83 1.83
CA PHE A 81 6.24 -0.63 2.66
C PHE A 81 7.09 0.43 1.96
N TYR A 82 6.49 1.56 1.64
CA TYR A 82 7.11 2.58 0.82
C TYR A 82 7.88 3.60 1.67
N THR A 83 9.20 3.57 1.58
CA THR A 83 10.14 4.39 2.38
C THR A 83 11.14 5.17 1.51
N PRO A 84 10.66 5.97 0.54
CA PRO A 84 11.53 6.70 -0.36
C PRO A 84 12.39 7.70 0.41
N LYS A 85 13.68 7.75 0.06
CA LYS A 85 14.55 8.85 0.51
C LYS A 85 14.30 10.10 -0.34
N TYR A 86 14.11 9.89 -1.64
CA TYR A 86 13.93 10.96 -2.62
C TYR A 86 12.68 10.76 -3.48
N HIS A 87 12.03 11.87 -3.85
CA HIS A 87 10.93 11.91 -4.80
C HIS A 87 11.47 12.22 -6.20
N LEU A 88 11.69 11.18 -7.02
CA LEU A 88 12.52 11.27 -8.23
C LEU A 88 11.77 11.27 -9.57
N SER A 89 10.44 11.09 -9.60
CA SER A 89 9.71 10.96 -10.85
C SER A 89 8.30 11.55 -10.78
N ARG A 90 7.79 11.96 -11.95
CA ARG A 90 6.42 12.46 -12.16
C ARG A 90 5.33 11.40 -11.96
N HIS A 91 5.71 10.13 -11.86
CA HIS A 91 4.78 9.02 -11.62
C HIS A 91 4.73 8.59 -10.15
N TYR A 92 5.31 9.38 -9.25
CA TYR A 92 5.24 9.12 -7.83
C TYR A 92 3.90 9.56 -7.28
N ASN A 93 3.40 8.79 -6.33
CA ASN A 93 2.24 9.14 -5.55
C ASN A 93 2.67 9.95 -4.31
N LYS A 94 1.68 10.53 -3.61
CA LYS A 94 1.83 11.20 -2.32
C LYS A 94 1.61 10.16 -1.22
N ASP A 95 2.44 9.13 -1.22
CA ASP A 95 2.21 7.89 -0.51
C ASP A 95 3.41 7.46 0.36
N ASN A 96 4.30 8.40 0.71
CA ASN A 96 5.44 8.05 1.55
C ASN A 96 4.92 7.52 2.90
N SER A 97 5.53 6.43 3.37
CA SER A 97 5.09 5.61 4.50
C SER A 97 3.85 4.73 4.23
N SER A 98 3.32 4.68 3.01
CA SER A 98 2.23 3.76 2.67
C SER A 98 2.68 2.30 2.77
N PHE A 99 1.73 1.40 3.00
CA PHE A 99 1.98 -0.04 2.95
C PHE A 99 0.85 -0.75 2.20
N THR A 100 1.09 -1.97 1.75
CA THR A 100 0.06 -2.89 1.26
C THR A 100 0.24 -4.26 1.88
N VAL A 101 -0.84 -5.05 1.96
CA VAL A 101 -0.84 -6.40 2.52
C VAL A 101 -1.62 -7.31 1.59
N PHE A 102 -0.98 -8.40 1.18
CA PHE A 102 -1.57 -9.46 0.38
C PHE A 102 -1.33 -10.81 1.06
N LYS A 103 -2.38 -11.61 1.21
CA LYS A 103 -2.32 -13.03 1.59
C LYS A 103 -3.64 -13.69 1.20
N TYR A 104 -3.59 -14.75 0.38
CA TYR A 104 -4.78 -15.39 -0.18
C TYR A 104 -5.76 -14.39 -0.85
N GLY A 105 -5.20 -13.33 -1.46
CA GLY A 105 -5.93 -12.16 -1.94
C GLY A 105 -5.46 -10.87 -1.28
N THR A 106 -5.91 -9.74 -1.83
CA THR A 106 -5.57 -8.40 -1.32
C THR A 106 -6.29 -8.12 -0.01
N LEU A 107 -5.60 -7.60 1.01
CA LEU A 107 -6.17 -7.28 2.33
C LEU A 107 -6.08 -5.80 2.67
N ALA A 108 -4.92 -5.19 2.38
CA ALA A 108 -4.71 -3.75 2.41
C ALA A 108 -4.07 -3.34 1.08
N LEU A 109 -4.61 -2.33 0.39
CA LEU A 109 -4.18 -1.99 -0.96
C LEU A 109 -3.83 -0.52 -1.17
N ASP A 110 -3.16 -0.25 -2.27
CA ASP A 110 -3.03 1.09 -2.82
C ASP A 110 -4.21 1.32 -3.78
N ALA A 111 -5.14 2.19 -3.39
CA ALA A 111 -6.45 2.31 -4.00
C ALA A 111 -6.49 3.21 -5.24
N GLY A 112 -7.60 3.11 -5.97
CA GLY A 112 -7.86 3.96 -7.13
C GLY A 112 -7.24 3.46 -8.43
N VAL A 113 -7.82 3.91 -9.55
CA VAL A 113 -7.33 3.62 -10.90
C VAL A 113 -7.36 4.89 -11.73
N SER A 114 -6.23 5.25 -12.33
CA SER A 114 -6.12 6.40 -13.24
C SER A 114 -6.15 6.03 -14.72
N LYS A 115 -6.00 4.73 -15.05
CA LYS A 115 -5.89 4.24 -16.43
C LYS A 115 -7.24 3.85 -17.05
N GLY A 116 -7.32 4.02 -18.37
CA GLY A 116 -8.54 4.14 -19.17
C GLY A 116 -9.34 2.87 -19.51
N ASP A 117 -9.36 1.80 -18.71
CA ASP A 117 -10.27 0.67 -19.00
C ASP A 117 -11.72 1.02 -18.63
N SER A 118 -12.65 1.00 -19.59
CA SER A 118 -14.07 1.29 -19.32
C SER A 118 -14.68 0.44 -18.22
N ASN A 119 -14.03 -0.67 -17.83
CA ASN A 119 -14.54 -1.64 -16.87
C ASN A 119 -14.25 -1.36 -15.39
N LEU A 120 -13.58 -0.25 -15.06
CA LEU A 120 -13.18 0.07 -13.69
C LEU A 120 -13.60 1.49 -13.32
N PRO A 121 -14.00 1.76 -12.06
CA PRO A 121 -14.10 3.12 -11.55
C PRO A 121 -12.77 3.84 -11.71
N LYS A 122 -12.80 5.14 -12.04
CA LYS A 122 -11.58 5.92 -12.32
C LYS A 122 -11.57 7.26 -11.64
N THR A 123 -10.38 7.72 -11.34
CA THR A 123 -10.12 9.09 -10.90
C THR A 123 -8.72 9.51 -11.33
N ASP A 124 -8.53 10.79 -11.67
CA ASP A 124 -7.20 11.36 -11.92
C ASP A 124 -6.48 11.73 -10.61
N LYS A 125 -7.12 11.48 -9.45
CA LYS A 125 -6.64 11.85 -8.12
C LYS A 125 -5.92 10.72 -7.38
N THR A 126 -5.65 9.58 -8.03
CA THR A 126 -5.06 8.38 -7.39
C THR A 126 -3.71 8.62 -6.72
N SER A 127 -2.99 9.67 -7.10
CA SER A 127 -1.72 10.03 -6.49
C SER A 127 -1.85 10.77 -5.16
N ASN A 128 -3.07 11.05 -4.67
CA ASN A 128 -3.27 11.76 -3.42
C ASN A 128 -3.30 10.82 -2.19
N PRO A 129 -2.88 11.30 -1.01
CA PRO A 129 -2.78 10.50 0.23
C PRO A 129 -4.06 9.73 0.60
N ILE A 130 -5.23 10.25 0.20
CA ILE A 130 -6.54 9.62 0.44
C ILE A 130 -6.70 8.21 -0.16
N PHE A 131 -5.85 7.82 -1.11
CA PHE A 131 -5.86 6.51 -1.76
C PHE A 131 -4.85 5.52 -1.17
N HIS A 132 -4.09 5.92 -0.14
CA HIS A 132 -2.97 5.13 0.37
C HIS A 132 -3.16 4.77 1.86
N ASN A 133 -2.47 3.74 2.33
CA ASN A 133 -2.52 3.29 3.73
C ASN A 133 -1.49 4.05 4.58
N LEU A 134 -1.78 5.30 4.92
CA LEU A 134 -0.86 6.21 5.62
C LEU A 134 -1.56 7.06 6.67
N LEU A 135 -0.80 7.83 7.44
CA LEU A 135 -1.35 8.87 8.32
C LEU A 135 -1.57 10.16 7.54
N ALA A 136 -2.82 10.60 7.45
CA ALA A 136 -3.23 11.79 6.71
C ALA A 136 -3.69 12.92 7.63
N PHE A 137 -3.58 14.15 7.12
CA PHE A 137 -3.94 15.37 7.82
C PHE A 137 -5.02 16.14 7.08
N TYR A 138 -6.05 16.56 7.80
CA TYR A 138 -7.18 17.31 7.24
C TYR A 138 -7.38 18.62 8.01
N ARG A 139 -7.42 19.73 7.29
CA ARG A 139 -7.85 21.03 7.81
C ARG A 139 -9.24 21.30 7.22
N PRO A 140 -10.28 21.58 8.02
CA PRO A 140 -11.58 22.00 7.50
C PRO A 140 -11.44 23.18 6.54
N GLY A 141 -12.00 23.06 5.33
CA GLY A 141 -11.85 24.06 4.25
C GLY A 141 -10.52 24.00 3.48
N GLY A 142 -9.61 23.09 3.83
CA GLY A 142 -8.37 22.79 3.10
C GLY A 142 -8.58 21.80 1.96
N SER A 143 -7.53 21.05 1.62
CA SER A 143 -7.59 20.03 0.55
C SER A 143 -8.61 18.93 0.91
N PRO A 144 -9.58 18.64 0.03
CA PRO A 144 -10.51 17.53 0.24
C PRO A 144 -9.83 16.16 0.13
N TYR A 145 -8.60 16.12 -0.40
CA TYR A 145 -7.82 14.90 -0.59
C TYR A 145 -6.82 14.64 0.53
N TYR A 146 -6.96 15.34 1.67
CA TYR A 146 -5.94 15.53 2.70
C TYR A 146 -4.79 16.47 2.27
N ASN A 147 -4.23 17.18 3.24
CA ASN A 147 -3.09 18.07 3.06
C ASN A 147 -1.81 17.24 2.96
N TYR A 148 -1.03 17.47 1.90
CA TYR A 148 0.19 16.74 1.59
C TYR A 148 0.93 17.51 0.49
N ASP A 149 1.48 18.67 0.86
CA ASP A 149 2.41 19.40 0.00
C ASP A 149 3.86 19.00 0.30
N MET A 150 4.49 18.35 -0.68
CA MET A 150 5.89 17.97 -0.61
C MET A 150 6.84 19.12 -1.00
N ASP A 151 6.39 20.21 -1.63
CA ASP A 151 7.28 21.23 -2.24
C ASP A 151 8.44 20.60 -3.05
N THR A 152 8.14 19.56 -3.83
CA THR A 152 9.11 18.85 -4.67
C THR A 152 9.34 19.56 -6.00
N LYS A 153 10.48 19.25 -6.62
CA LYS A 153 10.81 19.72 -7.96
C LYS A 153 10.72 18.56 -8.95
N ASP A 154 9.58 18.49 -9.66
CA ASP A 154 9.22 17.45 -10.62
C ASP A 154 10.10 17.39 -11.89
N ARG A 155 11.10 18.26 -12.00
CA ARG A 155 12.02 18.38 -13.15
C ARG A 155 13.49 18.31 -12.78
N ALA A 156 13.84 17.75 -11.62
CA ALA A 156 15.23 17.44 -11.31
C ALA A 156 15.71 16.28 -12.19
N ASP A 157 16.23 16.62 -13.38
CA ASP A 157 16.40 15.69 -14.52
C ASP A 157 17.64 14.76 -14.39
N SER A 158 18.33 14.78 -13.25
CA SER A 158 19.50 13.93 -13.04
C SER A 158 19.80 13.70 -11.56
N TYR A 159 20.46 12.58 -11.24
CA TYR A 159 20.91 12.25 -9.88
C TYR A 159 21.94 13.26 -9.32
N VAL A 160 22.51 14.12 -10.18
CA VAL A 160 23.47 15.15 -9.77
C VAL A 160 22.79 16.48 -9.40
N ASP A 161 21.50 16.68 -9.68
CA ASP A 161 20.78 17.89 -9.27
C ASP A 161 20.79 18.03 -7.74
N ALA A 162 21.17 19.20 -7.22
CA ALA A 162 21.22 19.54 -5.80
C ALA A 162 19.93 19.15 -5.04
N ASP A 163 18.78 19.18 -5.72
CA ASP A 163 17.50 18.83 -5.14
C ASP A 163 17.36 17.33 -4.81
N ASN A 164 18.15 16.47 -5.46
CA ASN A 164 18.21 15.01 -5.24
C ASN A 164 19.27 14.59 -4.20
N HIS A 165 19.80 15.52 -3.42
CA HIS A 165 20.77 15.27 -2.33
C HIS A 165 20.15 15.49 -0.94
N PRO A 166 20.79 15.03 0.16
CA PRO A 166 20.30 15.27 1.50
C PRO A 166 20.05 16.76 1.77
N GLY A 167 18.82 17.08 2.18
CA GLY A 167 18.38 18.46 2.45
C GLY A 167 17.72 19.17 1.26
N GLY A 168 17.86 18.67 0.03
CA GLY A 168 17.26 19.24 -1.18
C GLY A 168 15.73 19.14 -1.24
N LYS A 169 15.13 19.78 -2.28
CA LYS A 169 13.66 19.78 -2.50
C LYS A 169 13.08 18.40 -2.81
N ASN A 170 13.87 17.43 -3.26
CA ASN A 170 13.35 16.08 -3.47
C ASN A 170 13.67 15.14 -2.30
N HIS A 171 14.41 15.58 -1.28
CA HIS A 171 14.60 14.80 -0.05
C HIS A 171 13.31 14.79 0.80
N VAL A 172 12.65 13.63 0.88
CA VAL A 172 11.29 13.48 1.45
C VAL A 172 11.22 12.58 2.70
N GLY A 173 12.24 11.77 2.95
CA GLY A 173 12.29 10.99 4.19
C GLY A 173 13.62 10.25 4.37
N ASP A 174 13.76 9.61 5.53
CA ASP A 174 14.94 8.84 5.90
C ASP A 174 14.54 7.58 6.66
N VAL A 175 15.15 6.45 6.29
CA VAL A 175 15.08 5.24 7.12
C VAL A 175 16.11 5.38 8.24
N LEU A 176 15.61 5.54 9.46
CA LEU A 176 16.42 5.77 10.65
C LEU A 176 16.96 4.46 11.23
N ALA A 177 16.21 3.37 11.11
CA ALA A 177 16.62 2.04 11.50
C ALA A 177 15.97 0.99 10.60
N GLN A 178 16.71 -0.08 10.33
CA GLN A 178 16.23 -1.22 9.56
C GLN A 178 16.88 -2.49 10.12
N ARG A 179 16.08 -3.55 10.28
CA ARG A 179 16.58 -4.86 10.65
C ARG A 179 15.72 -5.94 10.03
N PHE A 180 16.34 -6.82 9.25
CA PHE A 180 15.69 -8.00 8.70
C PHE A 180 16.20 -9.25 9.44
N GLN A 181 15.28 -10.05 9.94
CA GLN A 181 15.55 -11.32 10.61
C GLN A 181 14.60 -12.37 9.99
N PRO A 182 15.05 -13.06 8.92
CA PRO A 182 14.23 -14.05 8.23
C PRO A 182 13.58 -15.05 9.19
N GLY A 183 12.28 -15.28 8.99
CA GLY A 183 11.49 -16.21 9.80
C GLY A 183 11.33 -15.81 11.27
N ARG A 184 11.59 -14.54 11.64
CA ARG A 184 11.36 -14.02 12.99
C ARG A 184 10.66 -12.66 12.96
N PHE A 185 11.34 -11.66 12.43
CA PHE A 185 10.79 -10.33 12.29
C PHE A 185 11.50 -9.49 11.25
N ASP A 186 10.80 -8.53 10.68
CA ASP A 186 11.39 -7.43 9.92
C ASP A 186 10.91 -6.10 10.48
N PHE A 187 11.83 -5.15 10.56
CA PHE A 187 11.60 -3.86 11.18
C PHE A 187 12.15 -2.73 10.32
N ILE A 188 11.35 -1.68 10.15
CA ILE A 188 11.78 -0.40 9.56
C ILE A 188 11.21 0.75 10.39
N ASP A 189 12.08 1.70 10.73
CA ASP A 189 11.73 3.00 11.32
C ASP A 189 11.99 4.08 10.27
N TYR A 190 10.92 4.73 9.80
CA TYR A 190 10.95 5.68 8.70
C TYR A 190 10.46 7.05 9.16
N ASP A 191 11.31 8.06 9.03
CA ASP A 191 10.95 9.47 9.22
C ASP A 191 10.56 10.06 7.87
N TYR A 192 9.32 10.47 7.75
CA TYR A 192 8.75 11.05 6.53
C TYR A 192 8.28 12.48 6.77
N THR A 193 8.74 13.13 7.84
CA THR A 193 8.41 14.53 8.18
C THR A 193 8.60 15.46 6.98
N ARG A 194 9.69 15.25 6.23
CA ARG A 194 10.03 16.06 5.05
C ARG A 194 9.09 15.88 3.86
N SER A 195 8.23 14.87 3.88
CA SER A 195 7.18 14.68 2.88
C SER A 195 6.07 15.73 2.98
N TYR A 196 6.05 16.50 4.06
CA TYR A 196 5.09 17.57 4.29
C TYR A 196 5.76 18.93 4.42
N LYS A 197 6.94 19.12 3.83
CA LYS A 197 7.71 20.37 3.99
C LYS A 197 7.09 21.59 3.29
N GLY A 198 6.12 21.40 2.39
CA GLY A 198 5.29 22.49 1.89
C GLY A 198 4.26 22.98 2.92
N GLU A 199 4.08 22.22 4.01
CA GLU A 199 3.18 22.53 5.11
C GLU A 199 3.96 23.14 6.29
N ASP A 200 3.29 24.02 7.05
CA ASP A 200 3.89 24.75 8.17
C ASP A 200 3.71 24.05 9.54
N TYR A 201 2.78 23.10 9.62
CA TYR A 201 2.39 22.41 10.85
C TYR A 201 3.21 21.18 11.25
N PRO A 202 3.80 20.36 10.34
CA PRO A 202 4.50 19.15 10.76
C PRO A 202 5.77 19.50 11.54
N ARG A 203 6.02 18.76 12.63
CA ARG A 203 7.26 18.86 13.41
C ARG A 203 7.99 17.52 13.48
N ARG A 204 7.26 16.42 13.57
CA ARG A 204 7.79 15.06 13.52
C ARG A 204 6.72 14.11 13.01
N LEU A 205 7.02 13.36 11.97
CA LEU A 205 6.19 12.30 11.40
C LEU A 205 7.06 11.06 11.20
N ARG A 206 6.78 10.02 11.98
CA ARG A 206 7.54 8.77 11.94
C ARG A 206 6.62 7.58 11.92
N ARG A 207 6.94 6.60 11.08
CA ARG A 207 6.27 5.30 11.03
C ARG A 207 7.27 4.20 11.34
N LYS A 208 6.95 3.38 12.33
CA LYS A 208 7.64 2.13 12.60
C LYS A 208 6.76 0.99 12.15
N LEU A 209 7.30 0.11 11.31
CA LEU A 209 6.63 -1.09 10.85
C LEU A 209 7.42 -2.29 11.34
N LEU A 210 6.74 -3.18 12.06
CA LEU A 210 7.28 -4.45 12.54
C LEU A 210 6.41 -5.59 12.01
N TYR A 211 6.98 -6.44 11.19
CA TYR A 211 6.33 -7.64 10.67
C TYR A 211 6.89 -8.86 11.39
N LEU A 212 6.07 -9.53 12.18
CA LEU A 212 6.40 -10.73 12.94
C LEU A 212 5.88 -11.97 12.21
N ARG A 213 6.74 -12.97 12.08
CA ARG A 213 6.39 -14.26 11.50
C ARG A 213 7.32 -15.31 12.06
N ASP A 214 6.80 -16.47 12.40
CA ASP A 214 7.61 -17.59 12.87
C ASP A 214 7.18 -18.87 12.13
N PRO A 215 7.90 -19.28 11.08
CA PRO A 215 7.60 -20.50 10.32
C PRO A 215 7.63 -21.77 11.17
N ALA A 216 8.26 -21.75 12.36
CA ALA A 216 8.29 -22.88 13.28
C ALA A 216 7.08 -22.89 14.24
N ALA A 217 6.31 -21.80 14.33
CA ALA A 217 5.14 -21.74 15.20
C ALA A 217 4.00 -22.63 14.68
N PRO A 218 3.30 -23.37 15.55
CA PRO A 218 2.08 -24.08 15.17
C PRO A 218 1.06 -23.12 14.58
N GLY A 219 0.53 -23.46 13.40
CA GLY A 219 -0.44 -22.60 12.72
C GLY A 219 0.16 -21.31 12.16
N TYR A 220 1.48 -21.22 11.95
CA TYR A 220 2.19 -20.09 11.35
C TYR A 220 1.41 -19.32 10.27
N ARG A 221 0.74 -20.04 9.36
CA ARG A 221 -0.05 -19.43 8.27
C ARG A 221 -1.19 -18.53 8.75
N ASP A 222 -1.64 -18.66 9.99
CA ASP A 222 -2.65 -17.82 10.64
C ASP A 222 -2.08 -16.94 11.76
N HIS A 223 -0.77 -16.99 12.00
CA HIS A 223 -0.07 -16.34 13.10
C HIS A 223 1.04 -15.42 12.60
N GLU A 224 0.71 -14.59 11.61
CA GLU A 224 1.57 -13.52 11.14
C GLU A 224 1.00 -12.17 11.58
N TYR A 225 1.87 -11.28 12.05
CA TYR A 225 1.45 -10.01 12.64
C TYR A 225 2.18 -8.84 12.00
N LEU A 226 1.43 -7.79 11.69
CA LEU A 226 1.97 -6.51 11.25
C LEU A 226 1.61 -5.45 12.29
N LEU A 227 2.62 -4.86 12.92
CA LEU A 227 2.46 -3.78 13.87
C LEU A 227 2.90 -2.48 13.19
N ILE A 228 2.04 -1.48 13.27
CA ILE A 228 2.32 -0.14 12.75
C ILE A 228 2.20 0.82 13.92
N PHE A 229 3.30 1.52 14.18
CA PHE A 229 3.37 2.59 15.16
C PHE A 229 3.68 3.91 14.47
N ASP A 230 2.73 4.85 14.50
CA ASP A 230 2.92 6.20 14.01
C ASP A 230 3.06 7.19 15.16
N ASP A 231 4.02 8.11 15.03
CA ASP A 231 4.28 9.21 15.96
C ASP A 231 4.22 10.53 15.18
N ALA A 232 3.18 11.30 15.43
CA ALA A 232 2.88 12.54 14.72
C ALA A 232 2.79 13.72 15.69
N LEU A 233 3.81 14.57 15.67
CA LEU A 233 3.81 15.85 16.33
C LEU A 233 3.57 16.96 15.30
N VAL A 234 2.50 17.72 15.50
CA VAL A 234 2.14 18.89 14.70
C VAL A 234 2.06 20.14 15.58
N SER A 235 2.23 21.34 15.03
CA SER A 235 2.08 22.58 15.78
C SER A 235 0.65 23.14 15.81
N ASP A 236 -0.26 22.57 15.02
CA ASP A 236 -1.65 23.01 14.88
C ASP A 236 -2.59 21.94 15.44
N SER A 237 -3.17 22.17 16.62
CA SER A 237 -4.10 21.25 17.27
C SER A 237 -5.47 21.19 16.59
N THR A 238 -5.80 22.14 15.70
CA THR A 238 -7.07 22.12 14.94
C THR A 238 -7.04 21.14 13.77
N LEU A 239 -5.86 20.61 13.47
CA LEU A 239 -5.64 19.65 12.40
C LEU A 239 -6.20 18.28 12.78
N VAL A 240 -7.12 17.79 11.96
CA VAL A 240 -7.67 16.44 12.09
C VAL A 240 -6.64 15.45 11.57
N LYS A 241 -6.33 14.43 12.36
CA LYS A 241 -5.35 13.39 12.03
C LYS A 241 -6.07 12.07 11.86
N ARG A 242 -5.80 11.38 10.74
CA ARG A 242 -6.50 10.16 10.36
C ARG A 242 -5.52 9.11 9.87
N TRP A 243 -5.48 7.97 10.55
CA TRP A 243 -4.77 6.80 10.04
C TRP A 243 -5.68 6.08 9.05
N LEU A 244 -5.19 5.83 7.83
CA LEU A 244 -5.99 5.33 6.71
C LEU A 244 -5.70 3.86 6.40
N LEU A 245 -6.75 3.11 6.07
CA LEU A 245 -6.66 1.74 5.55
C LEU A 245 -7.68 1.51 4.44
N GLN A 246 -7.19 1.28 3.22
CA GLN A 246 -7.94 0.90 2.04
C GLN A 246 -8.11 -0.62 2.01
N THR A 247 -9.33 -1.05 1.73
CA THR A 247 -9.71 -2.47 1.72
C THR A 247 -10.60 -2.77 0.52
N PRO A 248 -10.53 -4.00 -0.04
CA PRO A 248 -11.38 -4.38 -1.17
C PRO A 248 -12.83 -4.67 -0.75
N VAL A 249 -13.07 -4.85 0.55
CA VAL A 249 -14.37 -5.23 1.15
C VAL A 249 -14.60 -4.42 2.42
N MET A 250 -15.87 -4.27 2.83
CA MET A 250 -16.23 -3.54 4.05
C MET A 250 -15.65 -4.21 5.30
N PRO A 251 -14.83 -3.52 6.12
CA PRO A 251 -14.38 -4.04 7.41
C PRO A 251 -15.56 -4.21 8.38
N ARG A 252 -15.65 -5.39 8.99
CA ARG A 252 -16.66 -5.70 10.02
C ARG A 252 -16.12 -5.31 11.40
N LEU A 253 -16.84 -4.47 12.13
CA LEU A 253 -16.51 -4.11 13.50
C LEU A 253 -17.05 -5.19 14.47
N LEU A 254 -16.16 -5.94 15.13
CA LEU A 254 -16.54 -7.15 15.89
C LEU A 254 -16.98 -6.84 17.34
N ASP A 255 -16.44 -5.78 17.93
CA ASP A 255 -16.66 -5.36 19.31
C ASP A 255 -17.37 -3.99 19.39
N GLY A 256 -18.16 -3.67 18.37
CA GLY A 256 -18.91 -2.43 18.23
C GLY A 256 -20.00 -2.56 17.16
N HIS A 257 -20.49 -1.43 16.66
CA HIS A 257 -21.40 -1.40 15.52
C HIS A 257 -21.17 -0.14 14.68
N TRP A 258 -21.42 -0.25 13.38
CA TRP A 258 -21.41 0.86 12.45
C TRP A 258 -22.75 1.60 12.49
N GLU A 259 -22.70 2.93 12.57
CA GLU A 259 -23.84 3.82 12.38
C GLU A 259 -23.81 4.37 10.95
N ASP A 260 -24.83 4.05 10.16
CA ASP A 260 -24.98 4.55 8.79
C ASP A 260 -25.35 6.04 8.80
N GLN A 261 -24.51 6.85 8.16
CA GLN A 261 -24.69 8.29 7.99
C GLN A 261 -25.21 8.64 6.58
N GLY A 262 -25.49 7.63 5.76
CA GLY A 262 -25.85 7.74 4.36
C GLY A 262 -24.67 8.07 3.46
N LYS A 263 -24.89 7.97 2.15
CA LYS A 263 -23.90 8.25 1.09
C LYS A 263 -22.61 7.43 1.23
N GLY A 264 -22.74 6.14 1.57
CA GLY A 264 -21.59 5.26 1.76
C GLY A 264 -20.64 5.72 2.86
N PHE A 265 -21.17 6.33 3.91
CA PHE A 265 -20.44 6.79 5.08
C PHE A 265 -20.98 6.14 6.35
N TRP A 266 -20.10 5.52 7.12
CA TRP A 266 -20.41 4.95 8.42
C TRP A 266 -19.47 5.49 9.48
N THR A 267 -19.96 5.58 10.71
CA THR A 267 -19.18 6.00 11.87
C THR A 267 -19.33 5.03 13.02
N ALA A 268 -18.34 5.00 13.91
CA ALA A 268 -18.47 4.37 15.22
C ALA A 268 -17.60 5.11 16.23
N ASP A 269 -18.17 5.43 17.40
CA ASP A 269 -17.44 6.04 18.52
C ASP A 269 -16.93 4.98 19.53
N LYS A 270 -17.15 3.68 19.25
CA LYS A 270 -16.72 2.53 20.06
C LYS A 270 -16.30 1.36 19.17
N GLY A 271 -15.56 0.42 19.75
CA GLY A 271 -15.06 -0.77 19.07
C GLY A 271 -13.62 -0.56 18.60
N SER A 272 -12.82 -1.62 18.68
CA SER A 272 -11.37 -1.60 18.49
C SER A 272 -10.86 -2.74 17.63
N LEU A 273 -11.70 -3.74 17.36
CA LEU A 273 -11.35 -4.93 16.61
C LEU A 273 -12.19 -5.01 15.33
N LEU A 274 -11.52 -4.83 14.20
CA LEU A 274 -12.12 -4.97 12.88
C LEU A 274 -11.67 -6.27 12.22
N GLU A 275 -12.49 -6.79 11.33
CA GLU A 275 -12.20 -7.94 10.47
C GLU A 275 -12.37 -7.55 9.01
N VAL A 276 -11.37 -7.89 8.19
CA VAL A 276 -11.41 -7.79 6.74
C VAL A 276 -11.26 -9.21 6.20
N THR A 277 -12.30 -9.74 5.54
CA THR A 277 -12.24 -11.05 4.88
C THR A 277 -12.49 -10.86 3.39
N ASN A 278 -11.44 -11.01 2.57
CA ASN A 278 -11.58 -10.87 1.13
C ASN A 278 -12.18 -12.16 0.55
N THR A 279 -13.38 -12.06 -0.01
CA THR A 279 -14.11 -13.18 -0.64
C THR A 279 -14.24 -13.05 -2.16
N LEU A 280 -13.54 -12.09 -2.77
CA LEU A 280 -13.61 -11.81 -4.22
C LEU A 280 -12.70 -12.79 -5.00
N PHE A 281 -13.13 -13.31 -6.15
CA PHE A 281 -12.35 -14.24 -7.01
C PHE A 281 -11.75 -15.46 -6.29
N ASN A 282 -12.51 -16.09 -5.39
CA ASN A 282 -12.01 -17.19 -4.57
C ASN A 282 -10.85 -16.80 -3.63
N ALA A 283 -10.64 -15.50 -3.41
CA ALA A 283 -9.84 -15.03 -2.29
C ALA A 283 -10.47 -15.53 -0.99
N HIS A 284 -9.60 -15.77 -0.02
CA HIS A 284 -9.93 -16.29 1.30
C HIS A 284 -8.95 -15.70 2.32
N GLY A 285 -8.30 -14.58 2.00
CA GLY A 285 -7.48 -13.85 2.95
C GLY A 285 -8.35 -13.26 4.06
N ARG A 286 -7.89 -13.37 5.30
CA ARG A 286 -8.47 -12.68 6.44
C ARG A 286 -7.40 -11.84 7.16
N MET A 287 -7.82 -10.65 7.58
CA MET A 287 -7.02 -9.75 8.42
C MET A 287 -7.89 -9.25 9.57
N PHE A 288 -7.43 -9.45 10.80
CA PHE A 288 -7.96 -8.73 11.96
C PHE A 288 -7.15 -7.46 12.17
N VAL A 289 -7.79 -6.33 12.45
CA VAL A 289 -7.15 -5.04 12.74
C VAL A 289 -7.55 -4.62 14.14
N LYS A 290 -6.60 -4.60 15.07
CA LYS A 290 -6.76 -4.17 16.45
C LYS A 290 -6.14 -2.79 16.65
N ILE A 291 -6.95 -1.87 17.17
CA ILE A 291 -6.54 -0.52 17.52
C ILE A 291 -6.15 -0.53 19.00
N LEU A 292 -4.90 -0.13 19.30
CA LEU A 292 -4.38 0.00 20.66
C LEU A 292 -4.14 1.47 21.04
N ALA A 293 -3.82 2.33 20.07
CA ALA A 293 -3.72 3.78 20.25
C ALA A 293 -4.23 4.53 19.01
N PRO A 294 -4.74 5.78 19.15
CA PRO A 294 -4.86 6.52 20.41
C PRO A 294 -5.95 5.94 21.32
N ALA A 295 -5.98 6.35 22.60
CA ALA A 295 -7.00 5.87 23.55
C ALA A 295 -8.41 6.44 23.26
N SER A 296 -8.46 7.61 22.61
CA SER A 296 -9.70 8.27 22.19
C SER A 296 -9.66 8.48 20.68
N TYR A 297 -10.58 7.83 19.96
CA TYR A 297 -10.70 7.95 18.51
C TYR A 297 -12.14 7.85 18.06
N ARG A 298 -12.37 8.27 16.81
CA ARG A 298 -13.58 7.98 16.06
C ARG A 298 -13.23 7.13 14.85
N LEU A 299 -14.01 6.08 14.62
CA LEU A 299 -13.93 5.31 13.39
C LEU A 299 -14.82 5.94 12.33
N ARG A 300 -14.28 6.00 11.13
CA ARG A 300 -14.97 6.46 9.92
C ARG A 300 -14.74 5.41 8.86
N LEU A 301 -15.80 5.05 8.15
CA LEU A 301 -15.70 4.14 7.02
C LEU A 301 -16.36 4.80 5.82
N ARG A 302 -15.63 4.88 4.72
CA ARG A 302 -16.12 5.41 3.44
C ARG A 302 -16.12 4.28 2.43
N GLY A 303 -17.14 4.17 1.57
CA GLY A 303 -17.13 3.15 0.52
C GLY A 303 -18.49 2.57 0.15
N GLY A 304 -18.45 1.46 -0.55
CA GLY A 304 -19.64 0.64 -0.81
C GLY A 304 -20.64 1.28 -1.78
N SER A 305 -21.91 0.94 -1.61
CA SER A 305 -23.02 1.38 -2.47
C SER A 305 -24.30 1.60 -1.69
N GLU A 306 -25.07 2.61 -2.09
CA GLU A 306 -26.42 2.89 -1.59
C GLU A 306 -27.36 3.05 -2.80
N GLY A 307 -28.33 2.13 -2.92
CA GLY A 307 -29.18 2.05 -4.11
C GLY A 307 -28.36 1.85 -5.39
N ASN A 308 -28.49 2.79 -6.33
CA ASN A 308 -27.75 2.79 -7.60
C ASN A 308 -26.47 3.65 -7.56
N GLN A 309 -26.17 4.27 -6.42
CA GLN A 309 -25.00 5.12 -6.23
C GLN A 309 -23.89 4.34 -5.50
N HIS A 310 -22.65 4.61 -5.88
CA HIS A 310 -21.48 3.89 -5.42
C HIS A 310 -20.41 4.89 -4.97
N TYR A 311 -19.80 4.61 -3.83
CA TYR A 311 -18.94 5.56 -3.10
C TYR A 311 -17.49 5.07 -2.98
N TRP A 312 -17.01 4.33 -3.99
CA TRP A 312 -15.68 3.69 -3.97
C TRP A 312 -14.55 4.71 -3.79
N PHE A 313 -14.61 5.82 -4.51
CA PHE A 313 -13.66 6.92 -4.39
C PHE A 313 -14.40 8.14 -3.90
N THR A 314 -14.31 8.39 -2.60
CA THR A 314 -14.82 9.62 -1.99
C THR A 314 -13.70 10.42 -1.36
N ASP A 315 -13.87 11.73 -1.35
CA ASP A 315 -12.97 12.66 -0.68
C ASP A 315 -13.13 12.62 0.85
N ALA A 316 -12.41 13.48 1.57
CA ALA A 316 -12.52 13.56 3.03
C ALA A 316 -13.92 14.00 3.51
N ASN A 317 -14.63 14.75 2.67
CA ASN A 317 -15.98 15.28 2.93
C ASN A 317 -17.08 14.25 2.57
N GLY A 318 -16.78 13.29 1.70
CA GLY A 318 -17.72 12.28 1.20
C GLY A 318 -18.19 12.52 -0.23
N GLU A 319 -17.59 13.47 -0.95
CA GLU A 319 -17.91 13.74 -2.36
C GLU A 319 -17.25 12.71 -3.27
N ILE A 320 -17.97 12.25 -4.30
CA ILE A 320 -17.47 11.24 -5.24
C ILE A 320 -16.38 11.85 -6.13
N LEU A 321 -15.25 11.15 -6.25
CA LEU A 321 -14.04 11.62 -6.93
C LEU A 321 -13.83 11.06 -8.34
N GLY A 322 -14.78 10.30 -8.85
CA GLY A 322 -14.57 9.51 -10.05
C GLY A 322 -15.82 9.30 -10.89
N GLU A 323 -15.58 8.94 -12.15
CA GLU A 323 -16.62 8.52 -13.07
C GLU A 323 -17.02 7.06 -12.80
N ARG A 324 -18.26 6.75 -13.17
CA ARG A 324 -18.84 5.41 -13.05
C ARG A 324 -18.20 4.47 -14.09
N GLY A 325 -17.41 3.51 -13.62
CA GLY A 325 -17.18 2.24 -14.34
C GLY A 325 -18.25 1.20 -13.99
N PRO A 326 -18.42 0.11 -14.78
CA PRO A 326 -19.23 -1.02 -14.36
C PRO A 326 -18.60 -1.64 -13.11
N TYR A 327 -19.49 -2.07 -12.22
CA TYR A 327 -19.11 -2.70 -10.97
C TYR A 327 -18.92 -4.18 -11.21
N ASN A 328 -17.69 -4.63 -11.05
CA ASN A 328 -17.41 -6.05 -10.89
C ASN A 328 -16.46 -6.24 -9.72
N ASP A 329 -16.42 -7.48 -9.23
CA ASP A 329 -15.49 -7.89 -8.18
C ASP A 329 -14.05 -7.54 -8.57
N LEU A 330 -13.73 -7.46 -9.88
CA LEU A 330 -12.38 -7.20 -10.40
C LEU A 330 -11.92 -5.81 -9.99
N GLY A 331 -12.75 -4.81 -10.19
CA GLY A 331 -12.45 -3.47 -9.72
C GLY A 331 -12.30 -3.42 -8.21
N ALA A 332 -13.14 -4.15 -7.47
CA ALA A 332 -13.09 -4.13 -6.01
C ALA A 332 -11.77 -4.73 -5.51
N PHE A 333 -11.34 -5.82 -6.14
CA PHE A 333 -10.11 -6.53 -5.84
C PHE A 333 -8.85 -5.69 -6.09
N TRP A 334 -8.82 -4.89 -7.17
CA TRP A 334 -7.64 -4.13 -7.58
C TRP A 334 -7.61 -2.68 -7.11
N ALA A 335 -8.77 -2.02 -7.05
CA ALA A 335 -8.86 -0.58 -6.81
C ALA A 335 -9.37 -0.23 -5.41
N GLY A 336 -9.88 -1.22 -4.66
CA GLY A 336 -10.47 -1.01 -3.34
C GLY A 336 -11.87 -0.42 -3.45
N THR A 337 -12.66 -0.68 -2.41
CA THR A 337 -14.06 -0.20 -2.35
C THR A 337 -14.39 0.51 -1.05
N HIS A 338 -13.55 0.34 -0.03
CA HIS A 338 -13.73 0.93 1.28
C HIS A 338 -12.43 1.49 1.84
N ARG A 339 -12.54 2.61 2.55
CA ARG A 339 -11.47 3.25 3.31
C ARG A 339 -11.90 3.40 4.76
N LEU A 340 -11.21 2.70 5.65
CA LEU A 340 -11.26 2.91 7.09
C LEU A 340 -10.37 4.11 7.45
N GLU A 341 -10.87 4.98 8.31
CA GLU A 341 -10.13 6.10 8.90
C GLU A 341 -10.25 6.01 10.42
N ILE A 342 -9.11 5.96 11.12
CA ILE A 342 -9.02 6.08 12.58
C ILE A 342 -8.68 7.54 12.88
N GLU A 343 -9.68 8.32 13.25
CA GLU A 343 -9.55 9.75 13.56
C GLU A 343 -9.18 9.93 15.03
N ASP A 344 -8.05 10.58 15.32
CA ASP A 344 -7.70 10.92 16.70
C ASP A 344 -8.68 11.97 17.24
N ALA A 345 -9.34 11.64 18.34
CA ALA A 345 -10.35 12.49 18.98
C ALA A 345 -9.83 13.26 20.20
N SER A 346 -8.54 13.16 20.52
CA SER A 346 -7.91 13.90 21.63
C SER A 346 -7.87 15.42 21.38
N GLY A 347 -7.66 15.83 20.13
CA GLY A 347 -7.38 17.23 19.77
C GLY A 347 -5.97 17.68 20.16
N ASP A 348 -5.07 16.76 20.54
CA ASP A 348 -3.72 17.10 20.96
C ASP A 348 -2.79 17.40 19.78
N THR A 349 -1.66 18.07 20.03
CA THR A 349 -0.62 18.31 19.02
C THR A 349 0.22 17.07 18.74
N LEU A 350 0.33 16.17 19.71
CA LEU A 350 0.98 14.87 19.59
C LEU A 350 -0.10 13.80 19.46
N SER A 351 0.03 12.95 18.44
CA SER A 351 -0.84 11.81 18.24
C SER A 351 0.00 10.58 17.96
N GLN A 352 -0.31 9.50 18.68
CA GLN A 352 0.32 8.21 18.52
C GLN A 352 -0.72 7.19 18.09
N TYR A 353 -0.40 6.43 17.06
CA TYR A 353 -1.22 5.32 16.60
C TYR A 353 -0.44 4.04 16.80
N LEU A 354 -1.09 3.03 17.38
CA LEU A 354 -0.58 1.67 17.46
C LEU A 354 -1.67 0.75 16.95
N VAL A 355 -1.43 0.18 15.76
CA VAL A 355 -2.35 -0.72 15.08
C VAL A 355 -1.66 -2.06 14.88
N VAL A 356 -2.31 -3.13 15.33
CA VAL A 356 -1.83 -4.51 15.17
C VAL A 356 -2.76 -5.24 14.21
N MET A 357 -2.18 -5.83 13.18
CA MET A 357 -2.91 -6.65 12.22
C MET A 357 -2.47 -8.10 12.36
N GLN A 358 -3.43 -9.03 12.45
CA GLN A 358 -3.16 -10.46 12.30
C GLN A 358 -3.65 -10.93 10.95
N ILE A 359 -2.80 -11.63 10.20
CA ILE A 359 -3.00 -11.98 8.80
C ILE A 359 -3.02 -13.50 8.65
N GLY A 360 -4.03 -14.05 7.99
CA GLY A 360 -4.19 -15.50 7.84
C GLY A 360 -5.22 -15.92 6.79
N ASP A 361 -5.59 -17.20 6.82
CA ASP A 361 -6.62 -17.79 5.98
C ASP A 361 -7.99 -17.71 6.68
N ALA A 362 -9.02 -17.24 5.98
CA ALA A 362 -10.39 -17.19 6.47
C ALA A 362 -10.98 -18.57 6.82
N ASN A 363 -10.47 -19.64 6.22
CA ASN A 363 -10.91 -21.02 6.42
C ASN A 363 -10.40 -21.62 7.74
N THR A 364 -9.27 -21.12 8.27
CA THR A 364 -8.62 -21.67 9.47
C THR A 364 -8.51 -20.64 10.60
N MET A 365 -8.31 -19.35 10.30
CA MET A 365 -8.20 -18.26 11.27
C MET A 365 -9.58 -17.72 11.69
N ALA A 366 -10.29 -18.42 12.58
CA ALA A 366 -11.65 -18.04 12.98
C ALA A 366 -11.75 -16.76 13.85
N LYS A 367 -10.69 -16.41 14.59
CA LYS A 367 -10.66 -15.25 15.50
C LYS A 367 -9.24 -14.70 15.62
N MET A 368 -9.13 -13.45 16.04
CA MET A 368 -7.84 -12.88 16.41
C MET A 368 -7.26 -13.62 17.63
N ALA A 369 -5.95 -13.86 17.63
CA ALA A 369 -5.20 -14.29 18.79
C ALA A 369 -5.32 -13.22 19.89
N PRO A 370 -5.30 -13.62 21.18
CA PRO A 370 -5.28 -12.66 22.28
C PRO A 370 -4.11 -11.69 22.14
N LEU A 371 -4.38 -10.41 22.37
CA LEU A 371 -3.42 -9.31 22.37
C LEU A 371 -3.50 -8.60 23.71
N GLU A 372 -2.34 -8.43 24.34
CA GLU A 372 -2.19 -7.70 25.59
C GLU A 372 -1.24 -6.53 25.32
N PRO A 373 -1.68 -5.27 25.52
CA PRO A 373 -0.77 -4.13 25.42
C PRO A 373 0.27 -4.22 26.53
N VAL A 374 1.52 -3.92 26.19
CA VAL A 374 2.62 -3.88 27.15
C VAL A 374 2.99 -2.43 27.39
N GLU A 375 2.65 -1.93 28.57
CA GLU A 375 3.08 -0.62 29.06
C GLU A 375 4.28 -0.80 29.99
N ALA A 376 5.44 -0.27 29.59
CA ALA A 376 6.68 -0.38 30.35
C ALA A 376 7.46 0.95 30.36
N GLY A 377 7.10 1.86 31.26
CA GLY A 377 7.70 3.18 31.33
C GLY A 377 7.28 4.04 30.13
N ASP A 378 8.26 4.48 29.33
CA ASP A 378 8.02 5.25 28.10
C ASP A 378 7.78 4.33 26.87
N PHE A 379 7.69 3.01 27.09
CA PHE A 379 7.39 2.03 26.04
C PHE A 379 5.91 1.65 26.08
N THR A 380 5.27 1.77 24.92
CA THR A 380 3.95 1.22 24.62
C THR A 380 4.09 0.29 23.42
N GLY A 381 3.64 -0.96 23.54
CA GLY A 381 3.80 -1.98 22.51
C GLY A 381 2.74 -3.07 22.50
#